data_AF-A0A8C5G325-F1
#
_entry.id   AF-A0A8C5G325-F1
#
_cell.length_a   1.000
_cell.length_b   1.000
_cell.length_c   1.000
_cell.angle_alpha   90.00
_cell.angle_beta   90.00
_cell.angle_gamma   90.00
#
_symmetry.space_group_name_H-M   'P 1'
#
loop_
_entity.id
_entity.type
_entity.pdbx_description
1 polymer ?
#
loop_
_entity_poly.entity_id
_entity_poly.type
_entity_poly.pdbx_seq_one_letter_code
_entity_poly.pdbx_strand_id
1 'polypeptide(L)'
;MSPQGRRYYVNTTNNETTWEKPSSAPGTPNNSLRHRTSLPPVIGFNPERNWNSVRKSSSEPQSPGSTSPTRKHNKETTVTINCVTFPTCWTEQQLLKPHEWSYCDYFWSDKKDPQATTGFDVLLHKQLKGKQMQKEMAEFIRERIKIEDDYAKSLSKLSQNGLGALEEGTLGEAWAQLKKSLADEAEVHLKFSSKLQNEVEKPFLNFRENFKKDMKRLEHHVTGLRKQLVVRYAAVEKARRALCERQKDLEVKSHLMEIKLSSKMEEDMKKAQRKSTQAGDDLVHCVDLYNQSQSKWFEEVVTSSLVSKLL
;
A
#
# COMPACT_ATOMS: atom_id res chain seq x y z
N MET A 1 -13.76 6.53 -9.66
CA MET A 1 -15.06 7.01 -9.11
C MET A 1 -14.78 8.28 -8.31
N SER A 2 -15.77 9.13 -8.03
CA SER A 2 -15.55 10.29 -7.15
C SER A 2 -15.37 9.84 -5.68
N PRO A 3 -14.85 10.72 -4.78
CA PRO A 3 -14.80 10.44 -3.34
C PRO A 3 -16.16 10.17 -2.68
N GLN A 4 -17.27 10.48 -3.37
CA GLN A 4 -18.65 10.26 -2.92
C GLN A 4 -19.31 9.07 -3.63
N GLY A 5 -18.53 8.12 -4.16
CA GLY A 5 -19.04 6.90 -4.77
C GLY A 5 -19.79 7.08 -6.10
N ARG A 6 -19.73 8.26 -6.73
CA ARG A 6 -20.39 8.47 -8.03
C ARG A 6 -19.61 7.77 -9.16
N ARG A 7 -20.36 7.10 -10.04
CA ARG A 7 -19.88 6.61 -11.33
C ARG A 7 -19.85 7.77 -12.32
N TYR A 8 -18.82 7.83 -13.15
CA TYR A 8 -18.73 8.74 -14.29
C TYR A 8 -18.92 7.94 -15.59
N TYR A 9 -19.29 8.63 -16.65
CA TYR A 9 -19.47 8.08 -17.98
C TYR A 9 -18.37 8.64 -18.89
N VAL A 10 -17.84 7.80 -19.77
CA VAL A 10 -16.86 8.17 -20.79
C VAL A 10 -17.52 8.00 -22.14
N ASN A 11 -17.51 9.04 -22.97
CA ASN A 11 -17.92 8.93 -24.36
C ASN A 11 -16.75 8.31 -25.15
N THR A 12 -16.92 7.06 -25.60
CA THR A 12 -15.88 6.30 -26.31
C THR A 12 -15.53 6.85 -27.69
N THR A 13 -16.29 7.82 -28.21
CA THR A 13 -16.11 8.39 -29.55
C THR A 13 -15.30 9.69 -29.54
N ASN A 14 -15.32 10.47 -28.46
CA ASN A 14 -14.56 11.73 -28.32
C ASN A 14 -13.71 11.82 -27.03
N ASN A 15 -13.72 10.78 -26.19
CA ASN A 15 -13.04 10.69 -24.88
C ASN A 15 -13.45 11.73 -23.82
N GLU A 16 -14.56 12.45 -24.01
CA GLU A 16 -15.11 13.32 -22.97
C GLU A 16 -15.62 12.49 -21.78
N THR A 17 -15.52 13.06 -20.58
CA THR A 17 -15.98 12.43 -19.34
C THR A 17 -17.01 13.30 -18.63
N THR A 18 -18.12 12.71 -18.19
CA THR A 18 -19.21 13.42 -17.51
C THR A 18 -19.70 12.65 -16.28
N TRP A 19 -20.21 13.38 -15.30
CA TRP A 19 -20.82 12.85 -14.08
C TRP A 19 -22.34 12.61 -14.23
N GLU A 20 -22.94 13.10 -15.31
CA GLU A 20 -24.35 12.91 -15.64
C GLU A 20 -24.50 11.73 -16.60
N LYS A 21 -25.60 10.96 -16.46
CA LYS A 21 -25.84 9.80 -17.32
C LYS A 21 -26.31 10.27 -18.70
N PRO A 22 -25.64 9.92 -19.81
CA PRO A 22 -26.10 10.25 -21.14
C PRO A 22 -27.52 9.73 -21.40
N SER A 23 -28.37 10.57 -21.99
CA SER A 23 -29.72 10.16 -22.41
C SER A 23 -29.64 9.17 -23.56
N SER A 24 -30.42 8.10 -23.50
CA SER A 24 -30.40 6.99 -24.48
C SER A 24 -31.34 7.22 -25.67
N ALA A 25 -31.62 8.48 -26.01
CA ALA A 25 -32.41 8.87 -27.18
C ALA A 25 -31.86 10.18 -27.79
N PRO A 26 -31.72 10.28 -29.12
CA PRO A 26 -31.24 11.49 -29.77
C PRO A 26 -32.33 12.57 -29.85
N GLY A 27 -32.06 13.76 -29.34
CA GLY A 27 -32.85 14.97 -29.61
C GLY A 27 -33.93 15.33 -28.59
N THR A 28 -33.54 15.80 -27.40
CA THR A 28 -34.34 16.75 -26.58
C THR A 28 -33.45 17.39 -25.50
N PRO A 29 -33.54 18.72 -25.25
CA PRO A 29 -32.63 19.42 -24.32
C PRO A 29 -33.25 19.72 -22.94
N ASN A 30 -32.37 20.11 -21.99
CA ASN A 30 -32.68 20.72 -20.69
C ASN A 30 -33.31 19.79 -19.62
N ASN A 31 -33.32 20.12 -18.31
CA ASN A 31 -32.95 21.39 -17.66
C ASN A 31 -32.26 21.19 -16.28
N SER A 32 -31.54 22.20 -15.80
CA SER A 32 -30.90 22.21 -14.46
C SER A 32 -31.88 22.62 -13.33
N LEU A 33 -31.85 21.93 -12.18
CA LEU A 33 -32.54 22.37 -10.95
C LEU A 33 -31.72 22.09 -9.67
N ARG A 34 -31.94 22.91 -8.63
CA ARG A 34 -31.14 23.00 -7.39
C ARG A 34 -31.87 22.47 -6.14
N HIS A 35 -31.08 22.04 -5.15
CA HIS A 35 -31.35 21.97 -3.69
C HIS A 35 -32.69 21.42 -3.16
N ARG A 36 -32.62 20.46 -2.22
CA ARG A 36 -32.67 20.75 -0.76
C ARG A 36 -32.32 19.53 0.12
N THR A 37 -32.27 19.75 1.43
CA THR A 37 -31.80 18.85 2.50
C THR A 37 -32.94 18.25 3.34
N SER A 38 -32.76 17.04 3.88
CA SER A 38 -33.36 16.58 5.16
C SER A 38 -32.86 15.18 5.61
N LEU A 39 -32.93 14.94 6.92
CA LEU A 39 -32.73 13.70 7.70
C LEU A 39 -33.72 13.77 8.90
N PRO A 40 -33.94 12.73 9.74
CA PRO A 40 -33.41 11.36 9.75
C PRO A 40 -34.56 10.37 9.36
N PRO A 41 -35.17 9.44 10.16
CA PRO A 41 -34.75 8.67 11.35
C PRO A 41 -35.12 7.15 11.42
N VAL A 42 -34.49 6.47 12.39
CA VAL A 42 -35.01 5.38 13.27
C VAL A 42 -35.41 3.98 12.70
N ILE A 43 -34.62 2.98 13.13
CA ILE A 43 -34.95 1.61 13.61
C ILE A 43 -35.97 0.74 12.83
N GLY A 44 -35.54 -0.47 12.42
CA GLY A 44 -36.42 -1.57 12.01
C GLY A 44 -35.71 -2.94 11.97
N PHE A 45 -36.30 -3.96 12.61
CA PHE A 45 -35.78 -5.34 12.70
C PHE A 45 -36.06 -6.19 11.45
N ASN A 46 -35.22 -7.20 11.22
CA ASN A 46 -35.45 -8.42 10.40
C ASN A 46 -36.28 -9.44 11.25
N PRO A 47 -36.87 -10.56 10.76
CA PRO A 47 -36.94 -11.10 9.39
C PRO A 47 -38.35 -11.62 8.94
N GLU A 48 -38.46 -12.14 7.70
CA GLU A 48 -38.99 -13.48 7.35
C GLU A 48 -39.59 -13.59 5.92
N ARG A 49 -39.32 -14.75 5.26
CA ARG A 49 -40.18 -15.50 4.29
C ARG A 49 -40.67 -14.79 3.00
N ASN A 50 -41.09 -15.50 1.93
CA ASN A 50 -40.78 -16.83 1.35
C ASN A 50 -41.47 -16.86 -0.05
N TRP A 51 -41.41 -17.99 -0.76
CA TRP A 51 -42.15 -18.34 -1.97
C TRP A 51 -41.59 -17.72 -3.27
N ASN A 52 -41.70 -18.35 -4.45
CA ASN A 52 -42.47 -19.55 -4.77
C ASN A 52 -41.71 -20.54 -5.70
N SER A 53 -42.16 -21.79 -5.74
CA SER A 53 -41.51 -22.91 -6.45
C SER A 53 -42.22 -23.29 -7.75
N VAL A 54 -41.47 -23.77 -8.76
CA VAL A 54 -42.03 -24.53 -9.90
C VAL A 54 -41.23 -25.82 -10.13
N ARG A 55 -41.97 -26.91 -10.37
CA ARG A 55 -41.53 -28.31 -10.38
C ARG A 55 -40.73 -28.71 -11.63
N LYS A 56 -39.89 -29.75 -11.47
CA LYS A 56 -40.13 -31.01 -12.21
C LYS A 56 -39.55 -32.22 -11.45
N SER A 57 -40.07 -33.41 -11.75
CA SER A 57 -39.88 -34.65 -10.98
C SER A 57 -39.62 -35.86 -11.88
N SER A 58 -38.75 -36.77 -11.43
CA SER A 58 -38.69 -38.17 -11.88
C SER A 58 -38.10 -39.04 -10.75
N SER A 59 -38.29 -40.36 -10.82
CA SER A 59 -38.17 -41.28 -9.69
C SER A 59 -36.90 -42.17 -9.67
N GLU A 60 -36.68 -42.71 -8.46
CA GLU A 60 -35.78 -43.78 -7.98
C GLU A 60 -35.67 -45.06 -8.87
N PRO A 61 -34.66 -45.97 -8.65
CA PRO A 61 -34.31 -46.55 -7.33
C PRO A 61 -32.82 -46.67 -6.95
N GLN A 62 -32.60 -47.06 -5.69
CA GLN A 62 -31.29 -47.29 -5.06
C GLN A 62 -30.65 -48.65 -5.43
N SER A 63 -29.33 -48.77 -5.20
CA SER A 63 -28.64 -50.06 -4.99
C SER A 63 -27.36 -49.83 -4.15
N PRO A 64 -26.99 -50.74 -3.22
CA PRO A 64 -25.87 -50.54 -2.30
C PRO A 64 -24.53 -51.10 -2.84
N GLY A 65 -23.41 -50.41 -2.60
CA GLY A 65 -22.09 -50.94 -2.97
C GLY A 65 -20.87 -50.11 -2.56
N SER A 66 -19.93 -50.76 -1.85
CA SER A 66 -18.50 -50.42 -1.66
C SER A 66 -18.11 -48.97 -1.31
N THR A 67 -17.84 -48.72 -0.03
CA THR A 67 -17.09 -47.54 0.43
C THR A 67 -15.58 -47.73 0.22
N SER A 68 -15.11 -47.67 -1.03
CA SER A 68 -13.68 -47.47 -1.30
C SER A 68 -13.27 -46.07 -0.80
N PRO A 69 -12.15 -45.92 -0.05
CA PRO A 69 -11.75 -44.62 0.47
C PRO A 69 -11.31 -43.71 -0.68
N THR A 70 -12.17 -42.76 -1.06
CA THR A 70 -11.83 -41.75 -2.06
C THR A 70 -10.61 -40.97 -1.57
N ARG A 71 -9.51 -41.09 -2.32
CA ARG A 71 -8.25 -40.37 -2.14
C ARG A 71 -8.55 -38.87 -2.09
N LYS A 72 -8.72 -38.31 -0.88
CA LYS A 72 -9.05 -36.90 -0.69
C LYS A 72 -7.96 -36.07 -1.37
N HIS A 73 -8.31 -35.48 -2.51
CA HIS A 73 -7.46 -34.51 -3.18
C HIS A 73 -7.36 -33.31 -2.25
N ASN A 74 -6.28 -33.25 -1.48
CA ASN A 74 -6.06 -32.22 -0.48
C ASN A 74 -5.84 -30.90 -1.24
N LYS A 75 -6.91 -30.12 -1.42
CA LYS A 75 -6.86 -28.87 -2.19
C LYS A 75 -5.88 -27.94 -1.49
N GLU A 76 -4.86 -27.50 -2.20
CA GLU A 76 -3.81 -26.66 -1.66
C GLU A 76 -4.40 -25.27 -1.32
N THR A 77 -4.67 -25.04 -0.04
CA THR A 77 -5.39 -23.85 0.49
C THR A 77 -4.55 -22.58 0.50
N THR A 78 -3.30 -22.66 0.03
CA THR A 78 -2.30 -21.60 0.07
C THR A 78 -1.42 -21.65 -1.17
N VAL A 79 -0.95 -20.48 -1.63
CA VAL A 79 0.02 -20.34 -2.73
C VAL A 79 1.20 -19.53 -2.22
N THR A 80 2.43 -19.98 -2.51
CA THR A 80 3.64 -19.23 -2.14
C THR A 80 4.19 -18.51 -3.37
N ILE A 81 4.27 -17.18 -3.29
CA ILE A 81 4.75 -16.30 -4.35
C ILE A 81 5.93 -15.50 -3.76
N ASN A 82 7.09 -15.52 -4.42
CA ASN A 82 8.31 -14.83 -3.96
C ASN A 82 8.66 -15.10 -2.48
N CYS A 83 8.50 -16.36 -2.06
CA CYS A 83 8.69 -16.85 -0.69
C CYS A 83 7.72 -16.31 0.37
N VAL A 84 6.63 -15.63 -0.01
CA VAL A 84 5.50 -15.26 0.87
C VAL A 84 4.28 -16.12 0.55
N THR A 85 3.67 -16.71 1.57
CA THR A 85 2.49 -17.58 1.42
C THR A 85 1.18 -16.80 1.63
N PHE A 86 0.28 -16.90 0.67
CA PHE A 86 -1.06 -16.28 0.63
C PHE A 86 -2.15 -17.36 0.58
N PRO A 87 -3.38 -17.12 1.08
CA PRO A 87 -4.50 -18.04 0.91
C PRO A 87 -4.96 -18.14 -0.57
N THR A 88 -5.42 -19.33 -0.98
CA THR A 88 -6.03 -19.56 -2.32
C THR A 88 -7.55 -19.72 -2.28
N CYS A 89 -8.11 -20.03 -1.11
CA CYS A 89 -9.54 -20.14 -0.90
C CYS A 89 -10.18 -18.77 -0.70
N TRP A 90 -11.44 -18.64 -1.13
CA TRP A 90 -12.23 -17.40 -1.04
C TRP A 90 -12.84 -17.25 0.37
N THR A 91 -12.02 -17.39 1.41
CA THR A 91 -12.37 -16.92 2.75
C THR A 91 -12.27 -15.39 2.75
N GLU A 92 -13.32 -14.69 3.22
CA GLU A 92 -13.28 -13.24 3.39
C GLU A 92 -12.24 -12.85 4.46
N GLN A 93 -11.00 -12.60 4.02
CA GLN A 93 -9.99 -11.97 4.87
C GLN A 93 -10.37 -10.51 5.05
N GLN A 94 -10.77 -10.16 6.27
CA GLN A 94 -10.99 -8.75 6.65
C GLN A 94 -9.67 -7.98 6.55
N LEU A 95 -9.75 -6.76 6.04
CA LEU A 95 -8.64 -5.81 6.03
C LEU A 95 -8.28 -5.41 7.47
N LEU A 96 -7.03 -5.08 7.72
CA LEU A 96 -6.57 -4.48 8.98
C LEU A 96 -7.25 -3.13 9.22
N LYS A 97 -7.60 -2.41 8.14
CA LYS A 97 -8.45 -1.21 8.18
C LYS A 97 -9.59 -1.26 7.13
N PRO A 98 -10.76 -1.85 7.43
CA PRO A 98 -11.86 -2.06 6.47
C PRO A 98 -12.47 -0.80 5.81
N HIS A 99 -12.11 0.40 6.27
CA HIS A 99 -12.66 1.68 5.78
C HIS A 99 -11.58 2.70 5.37
N GLU A 100 -10.30 2.31 5.33
CA GLU A 100 -9.19 3.16 4.90
C GLU A 100 -8.39 2.50 3.77
N TRP A 101 -7.84 3.30 2.84
CA TRP A 101 -6.87 2.81 1.86
C TRP A 101 -5.47 2.68 2.49
N SER A 102 -5.36 1.81 3.49
CA SER A 102 -4.21 1.70 4.39
C SER A 102 -2.98 1.07 3.73
N TYR A 103 -1.79 1.59 4.04
CA TYR A 103 -0.54 1.03 3.53
C TYR A 103 -0.27 -0.39 4.04
N CYS A 104 -0.84 -0.79 5.19
CA CYS A 104 -0.74 -2.16 5.71
C CYS A 104 -1.71 -3.16 5.05
N ASP A 105 -2.58 -2.74 4.12
CA ASP A 105 -3.57 -3.61 3.48
C ASP A 105 -3.27 -3.89 1.99
N TYR A 106 -2.72 -2.92 1.26
CA TYR A 106 -2.64 -2.98 -0.22
C TYR A 106 -1.23 -3.21 -0.81
N PHE A 107 -0.20 -3.43 0.01
CA PHE A 107 1.22 -3.45 -0.41
C PHE A 107 1.96 -4.75 -0.09
N TRP A 108 1.25 -5.90 -0.14
CA TRP A 108 1.81 -7.22 0.20
C TRP A 108 2.44 -7.97 -0.98
N SER A 109 1.87 -7.84 -2.18
CA SER A 109 2.34 -8.50 -3.39
C SER A 109 3.46 -7.71 -4.06
N ASP A 110 4.53 -8.39 -4.47
CA ASP A 110 5.58 -7.79 -5.29
C ASP A 110 5.09 -7.53 -6.72
N LYS A 111 5.61 -6.49 -7.38
CA LYS A 111 5.19 -6.10 -8.73
C LYS A 111 5.77 -7.03 -9.79
N LYS A 112 4.98 -7.24 -10.85
CA LYS A 112 5.40 -7.90 -12.09
C LYS A 112 6.15 -6.93 -13.02
N ASP A 113 7.17 -6.26 -12.49
CA ASP A 113 8.10 -5.42 -13.26
C ASP A 113 9.50 -6.08 -13.37
N PRO A 114 10.34 -5.69 -14.36
CA PRO A 114 11.66 -6.31 -14.56
C PRO A 114 12.64 -6.14 -13.39
N GLN A 115 12.31 -5.29 -12.43
CA GLN A 115 13.13 -4.99 -11.26
C GLN A 115 12.65 -5.73 -9.99
N ALA A 116 11.56 -6.51 -10.10
CA ALA A 116 10.93 -7.26 -9.01
C ALA A 116 10.59 -6.40 -7.77
N THR A 117 10.15 -5.15 -8.00
CA THR A 117 9.87 -4.16 -6.96
C THR A 117 8.87 -4.71 -5.92
N THR A 118 9.25 -4.84 -4.65
CA THR A 118 8.32 -5.31 -3.62
C THR A 118 7.28 -4.25 -3.30
N GLY A 119 6.13 -4.65 -2.74
CA GLY A 119 5.12 -3.67 -2.30
C GLY A 119 5.67 -2.67 -1.26
N PHE A 120 6.62 -3.10 -0.42
CA PHE A 120 7.31 -2.23 0.53
C PHE A 120 8.20 -1.17 -0.15
N ASP A 121 8.91 -1.53 -1.23
CA ASP A 121 9.78 -0.58 -1.96
C ASP A 121 8.98 0.56 -2.59
N VAL A 122 7.72 0.30 -2.99
CA VAL A 122 6.79 1.33 -3.47
C VAL A 122 6.48 2.35 -2.37
N LEU A 123 6.29 1.89 -1.13
CA LEU A 123 6.06 2.75 0.03
C LEU A 123 7.32 3.56 0.36
N LEU A 124 8.49 2.92 0.40
CA LEU A 124 9.78 3.55 0.63
C LEU A 124 10.07 4.65 -0.42
N HIS A 125 9.84 4.36 -1.70
CA HIS A 125 10.00 5.36 -2.77
C HIS A 125 8.98 6.51 -2.64
N LYS A 126 7.72 6.23 -2.26
CA LYS A 126 6.72 7.28 -1.98
C LYS A 126 7.12 8.18 -0.80
N GLN A 127 7.79 7.63 0.21
CA GLN A 127 8.35 8.39 1.34
C GLN A 127 9.54 9.26 0.89
N LEU A 128 10.50 8.70 0.15
CA LEU A 128 11.65 9.44 -0.38
C LEU A 128 11.23 10.57 -1.33
N LYS A 129 10.26 10.34 -2.22
CA LYS A 129 9.66 11.37 -3.07
C LYS A 129 8.95 12.47 -2.26
N GLY A 130 8.41 12.15 -1.09
CA GLY A 130 7.86 13.12 -0.15
C GLY A 130 8.91 14.12 0.34
N LYS A 131 10.05 13.64 0.87
CA LYS A 131 11.16 14.52 1.31
C LYS A 131 11.84 15.27 0.15
N GLN A 132 11.72 14.79 -1.09
CA GLN A 132 12.18 15.51 -2.28
C GLN A 132 11.22 16.67 -2.64
N MET A 133 9.90 16.41 -2.71
CA MET A 133 8.88 17.47 -2.92
C MET A 133 8.95 18.56 -1.84
N GLN A 134 9.18 18.16 -0.58
CA GLN A 134 9.42 19.07 0.54
C GLN A 134 10.65 19.99 0.32
N LYS A 135 11.71 19.50 -0.33
CA LYS A 135 12.88 20.31 -0.70
C LYS A 135 12.55 21.27 -1.84
N GLU A 136 11.85 20.79 -2.87
CA GLU A 136 11.42 21.60 -4.02
C GLU A 136 10.48 22.75 -3.59
N MET A 137 9.61 22.50 -2.61
CA MET A 137 8.78 23.54 -1.97
C MET A 137 9.62 24.59 -1.23
N ALA A 138 10.65 24.19 -0.47
CA ALA A 138 11.56 25.15 0.17
C ALA A 138 12.33 25.99 -0.86
N GLU A 139 12.76 25.38 -1.97
CA GLU A 139 13.49 26.07 -3.05
C GLU A 139 12.59 27.07 -3.80
N PHE A 140 11.31 26.76 -4.02
CA PHE A 140 10.33 27.71 -4.53
C PHE A 140 10.13 28.91 -3.59
N ILE A 141 10.03 28.67 -2.28
CA ILE A 141 9.90 29.74 -1.28
C ILE A 141 11.19 30.60 -1.23
N ARG A 142 12.37 30.02 -1.43
CA ARG A 142 13.65 30.76 -1.51
C ARG A 142 13.72 31.72 -2.70
N GLU A 143 13.27 31.30 -3.89
CA GLU A 143 13.22 32.24 -5.02
C GLU A 143 12.14 33.33 -4.80
N ARG A 144 11.04 33.04 -4.09
CA ARG A 144 10.09 34.09 -3.66
C ARG A 144 10.72 35.08 -2.68
N ILE A 145 11.45 34.61 -1.66
CA ILE A 145 12.21 35.44 -0.70
C ILE A 145 13.15 36.40 -1.45
N LYS A 146 13.91 35.88 -2.41
CA LYS A 146 14.82 36.67 -3.25
C LYS A 146 14.11 37.75 -4.08
N ILE A 147 12.94 37.44 -4.65
CA ILE A 147 12.12 38.42 -5.38
C ILE A 147 11.63 39.55 -4.44
N GLU A 148 11.18 39.22 -3.22
CA GLU A 148 10.77 40.22 -2.22
C GLU A 148 11.95 41.08 -1.77
N ASP A 149 13.12 40.48 -1.52
CA ASP A 149 14.35 41.17 -1.16
C ASP A 149 14.80 42.17 -2.25
N ASP A 150 14.79 41.75 -3.52
CA ASP A 150 15.23 42.62 -4.63
C ASP A 150 14.20 43.72 -4.94
N TYR A 151 12.91 43.46 -4.70
CA TYR A 151 11.86 44.49 -4.73
C TYR A 151 12.02 45.52 -3.60
N ALA A 152 12.23 45.07 -2.36
CA ALA A 152 12.49 45.93 -1.20
C ALA A 152 13.73 46.81 -1.38
N LYS A 153 14.84 46.24 -1.90
CA LYS A 153 16.06 47.00 -2.25
C LYS A 153 15.77 48.07 -3.32
N SER A 154 14.90 47.77 -4.28
CA SER A 154 14.54 48.69 -5.37
C SER A 154 13.67 49.85 -4.87
N LEU A 155 12.67 49.58 -4.03
CA LEU A 155 11.87 50.60 -3.34
C LEU A 155 12.73 51.49 -2.44
N SER A 156 13.59 50.89 -1.61
CA SER A 156 14.51 51.61 -0.73
C SER A 156 15.45 52.52 -1.54
N LYS A 157 16.07 52.02 -2.62
CA LYS A 157 16.91 52.85 -3.50
C LYS A 157 16.14 54.00 -4.15
N LEU A 158 14.88 53.81 -4.53
CA LEU A 158 14.03 54.86 -5.12
C LEU A 158 13.60 55.92 -4.10
N SER A 159 13.35 55.54 -2.84
CA SER A 159 13.00 56.47 -1.75
C SER A 159 14.05 57.57 -1.52
N GLN A 160 15.33 57.24 -1.72
CA GLN A 160 16.47 58.14 -1.51
C GLN A 160 16.80 59.01 -2.72
N ASN A 161 15.94 59.05 -3.75
CA ASN A 161 16.22 59.77 -4.99
C ASN A 161 16.01 61.30 -4.84
N GLY A 162 16.93 62.08 -5.44
CA GLY A 162 16.90 63.55 -5.46
C GLY A 162 15.84 64.17 -6.37
N LEU A 163 15.07 63.36 -7.11
CA LEU A 163 13.94 63.86 -7.91
C LEU A 163 12.95 64.65 -7.04
N GLY A 164 12.49 65.79 -7.56
CA GLY A 164 11.59 66.75 -6.90
C GLY A 164 12.10 67.32 -5.57
N ALA A 165 13.41 67.24 -5.27
CA ALA A 165 13.97 67.76 -4.01
C ALA A 165 14.11 69.30 -3.94
N LEU A 166 13.70 70.01 -5.00
CA LEU A 166 13.62 71.48 -5.07
C LEU A 166 12.17 71.99 -4.99
N GLU A 167 11.20 71.10 -4.78
CA GLU A 167 9.79 71.49 -4.58
C GLU A 167 9.58 71.94 -3.13
N GLU A 168 8.90 73.06 -2.92
CA GLU A 168 8.79 73.71 -1.61
C GLU A 168 7.34 73.77 -1.09
N GLY A 169 7.18 74.23 0.16
CA GLY A 169 5.88 74.34 0.83
C GLY A 169 5.13 73.01 0.94
N THR A 170 3.79 73.09 1.00
CA THR A 170 2.92 71.92 1.21
C THR A 170 2.99 70.88 0.10
N LEU A 171 3.37 71.27 -1.12
CA LEU A 171 3.59 70.32 -2.22
C LEU A 171 4.93 69.59 -2.06
N GLY A 172 6.00 70.30 -1.67
CA GLY A 172 7.28 69.71 -1.30
C GLY A 172 7.18 68.75 -0.11
N GLU A 173 6.41 69.12 0.92
CA GLU A 173 6.09 68.28 2.07
C GLU A 173 5.36 66.98 1.65
N ALA A 174 4.34 67.09 0.80
CA ALA A 174 3.60 65.93 0.27
C ALA A 174 4.50 65.02 -0.58
N TRP A 175 5.37 65.60 -1.41
CA TRP A 175 6.35 64.85 -2.21
C TRP A 175 7.40 64.14 -1.34
N ALA A 176 7.89 64.80 -0.30
CA ALA A 176 8.81 64.20 0.68
C ALA A 176 8.14 63.03 1.43
N GLN A 177 6.86 63.18 1.82
CA GLN A 177 6.09 62.11 2.48
C GLN A 177 5.77 60.94 1.53
N LEU A 178 5.59 61.17 0.22
CA LEU A 178 5.51 60.10 -0.77
C LEU A 178 6.83 59.34 -0.89
N LYS A 179 7.97 60.05 -0.97
CA LYS A 179 9.29 59.38 -0.98
C LYS A 179 9.55 58.60 0.31
N LYS A 180 9.03 59.06 1.45
CA LYS A 180 9.05 58.31 2.71
C LYS A 180 8.19 57.04 2.66
N SER A 181 6.98 57.06 2.09
CA SER A 181 6.14 55.84 2.06
C SER A 181 6.81 54.70 1.28
N LEU A 182 7.58 55.01 0.23
CA LEU A 182 8.41 54.01 -0.47
C LEU A 182 9.49 53.37 0.42
N ALA A 183 10.01 54.08 1.42
CA ALA A 183 10.93 53.50 2.41
C ALA A 183 10.19 52.65 3.44
N ASP A 184 9.01 53.10 3.90
CA ASP A 184 8.15 52.35 4.82
C ASP A 184 7.66 51.03 4.16
N GLU A 185 7.26 51.08 2.87
CA GLU A 185 6.92 49.92 2.04
C GLU A 185 8.09 48.95 1.86
N ALA A 186 9.30 49.46 1.60
CA ALA A 186 10.51 48.64 1.51
C ALA A 186 10.77 47.87 2.82
N GLU A 187 10.55 48.49 3.97
CA GLU A 187 10.71 47.85 5.27
C GLU A 187 9.65 46.75 5.49
N VAL A 188 8.40 46.96 5.05
CA VAL A 188 7.33 45.95 5.09
C VAL A 188 7.68 44.73 4.23
N HIS A 189 8.16 44.93 3.01
CA HIS A 189 8.57 43.82 2.12
C HIS A 189 9.79 43.06 2.66
N LEU A 190 10.79 43.75 3.23
CA LEU A 190 11.94 43.11 3.88
C LEU A 190 11.54 42.29 5.13
N LYS A 191 10.59 42.80 5.93
CA LYS A 191 9.98 42.06 7.05
C LYS A 191 9.20 40.83 6.57
N PHE A 192 8.46 40.94 5.47
CA PHE A 192 7.74 39.81 4.87
C PHE A 192 8.67 38.73 4.33
N SER A 193 9.72 39.10 3.59
CA SER A 193 10.80 38.20 3.16
C SER A 193 11.44 37.46 4.34
N SER A 194 11.78 38.20 5.40
CA SER A 194 12.31 37.65 6.64
C SER A 194 11.36 36.64 7.31
N LYS A 195 10.04 36.87 7.24
CA LYS A 195 9.02 35.91 7.73
C LYS A 195 8.93 34.67 6.84
N LEU A 196 8.91 34.81 5.52
CA LEU A 196 8.94 33.65 4.61
C LEU A 196 10.15 32.74 4.88
N GLN A 197 11.33 33.31 5.14
CA GLN A 197 12.52 32.52 5.47
C GLN A 197 12.37 31.76 6.81
N ASN A 198 11.89 32.43 7.86
CA ASN A 198 11.89 31.88 9.21
C ASN A 198 10.65 31.03 9.54
N GLU A 199 9.48 31.42 9.04
CA GLU A 199 8.18 30.79 9.33
C GLU A 199 7.77 29.76 8.27
N VAL A 200 8.43 29.72 7.10
CA VAL A 200 8.09 28.80 5.98
C VAL A 200 9.29 28.01 5.46
N GLU A 201 10.35 28.66 4.98
CA GLU A 201 11.49 27.97 4.34
C GLU A 201 12.24 27.05 5.32
N LYS A 202 12.67 27.59 6.47
CA LYS A 202 13.41 26.83 7.50
C LYS A 202 12.60 25.64 8.04
N PRO A 203 11.30 25.77 8.37
CA PRO A 203 10.45 24.62 8.68
C PRO A 203 10.42 23.53 7.58
N PHE A 204 10.30 23.90 6.30
CA PHE A 204 10.36 22.92 5.20
C PHE A 204 11.72 22.22 5.10
N LEU A 205 12.84 22.90 5.35
CA LEU A 205 14.17 22.27 5.32
C LEU A 205 14.35 21.31 6.52
N ASN A 206 14.10 21.83 7.73
CA ASN A 206 14.44 21.19 9.00
C ASN A 206 13.45 20.08 9.40
N PHE A 207 12.24 20.02 8.82
CA PHE A 207 11.30 18.92 9.10
C PHE A 207 11.90 17.56 8.73
N ARG A 208 12.17 16.74 9.76
CA ARG A 208 12.75 15.39 9.69
C ARG A 208 14.11 15.34 8.96
N GLU A 209 15.13 16.01 9.49
CA GLU A 209 16.49 15.99 8.93
C GLU A 209 17.06 14.57 8.78
N ASN A 210 16.93 13.73 9.82
CA ASN A 210 17.42 12.35 9.84
C ASN A 210 16.66 11.39 8.90
N PHE A 211 15.59 11.83 8.23
CA PHE A 211 14.68 10.98 7.44
C PHE A 211 15.39 10.05 6.45
N LYS A 212 16.37 10.54 5.69
CA LYS A 212 17.12 9.71 4.72
C LYS A 212 17.95 8.61 5.38
N LYS A 213 18.39 8.80 6.63
CA LYS A 213 19.10 7.80 7.44
C LYS A 213 18.13 6.78 8.04
N ASP A 214 17.00 7.26 8.57
CA ASP A 214 15.96 6.39 9.14
C ASP A 214 15.32 5.49 8.07
N MET A 215 15.01 6.02 6.88
CA MET A 215 14.49 5.25 5.75
C MET A 215 15.48 4.18 5.27
N LYS A 216 16.77 4.50 5.14
CA LYS A 216 17.81 3.51 4.80
C LYS A 216 17.99 2.41 5.85
N ARG A 217 17.88 2.74 7.15
CA ARG A 217 17.91 1.76 8.24
C ARG A 217 16.72 0.79 8.13
N LEU A 218 15.53 1.32 7.86
CA LEU A 218 14.31 0.54 7.71
C LEU A 218 14.32 -0.35 6.45
N GLU A 219 14.71 0.21 5.30
CA GLU A 219 14.97 -0.48 4.04
C GLU A 219 15.88 -1.70 4.24
N HIS A 220 17.03 -1.48 4.90
CA HIS A 220 17.98 -2.55 5.22
C HIS A 220 17.38 -3.61 6.15
N HIS A 221 16.59 -3.20 7.14
CA HIS A 221 15.97 -4.12 8.10
C HIS A 221 14.92 -5.03 7.44
N VAL A 222 13.96 -4.45 6.70
CA VAL A 222 12.92 -5.21 5.98
C VAL A 222 13.54 -6.11 4.90
N THR A 223 14.56 -5.62 4.19
CA THR A 223 15.36 -6.43 3.24
C THR A 223 16.04 -7.61 3.95
N GLY A 224 16.58 -7.40 5.15
CA GLY A 224 17.17 -8.45 5.97
C GLY A 224 16.16 -9.52 6.41
N LEU A 225 14.92 -9.13 6.69
CA LEU A 225 13.83 -10.06 7.01
C LEU A 225 13.35 -10.84 5.77
N ARG A 226 13.15 -10.21 4.62
CA ARG A 226 12.84 -10.94 3.36
C ARG A 226 13.96 -11.92 2.97
N LYS A 227 15.24 -11.57 3.15
CA LYS A 227 16.36 -12.50 2.92
C LYS A 227 16.32 -13.72 3.85
N GLN A 228 15.98 -13.53 5.14
CA GLN A 228 15.77 -14.64 6.06
C GLN A 228 14.59 -15.53 5.63
N LEU A 229 13.48 -14.92 5.19
CA LEU A 229 12.30 -15.65 4.70
C LEU A 229 12.62 -16.54 3.48
N VAL A 230 13.40 -16.03 2.51
CA VAL A 230 13.89 -16.81 1.36
C VAL A 230 14.73 -18.01 1.81
N VAL A 231 15.63 -17.83 2.78
CA VAL A 231 16.46 -18.92 3.33
C VAL A 231 15.61 -19.97 4.04
N ARG A 232 14.57 -19.58 4.79
CA ARG A 232 13.63 -20.53 5.41
C ARG A 232 12.81 -21.29 4.37
N TYR A 233 12.30 -20.61 3.34
CA TYR A 233 11.56 -21.25 2.26
C TYR A 233 12.42 -22.29 1.52
N ALA A 234 13.68 -21.97 1.23
CA ALA A 234 14.63 -22.92 0.64
C ALA A 234 14.92 -24.14 1.56
N ALA A 235 14.87 -23.97 2.88
CA ALA A 235 14.97 -25.08 3.83
C ALA A 235 13.71 -25.97 3.83
N VAL A 236 12.50 -25.39 3.81
CA VAL A 236 11.23 -26.13 3.65
C VAL A 236 11.25 -26.94 2.35
N GLU A 237 11.62 -26.35 1.22
CA GLU A 237 11.69 -27.05 -0.07
C GLU A 237 12.84 -28.05 -0.17
N LYS A 238 13.84 -28.01 0.73
CA LYS A 238 14.82 -29.08 0.89
C LYS A 238 14.23 -30.23 1.71
N ALA A 239 13.59 -29.94 2.84
CA ALA A 239 12.97 -30.94 3.69
C ALA A 239 11.81 -31.68 2.99
N ARG A 240 10.98 -30.97 2.22
CA ARG A 240 9.88 -31.55 1.42
C ARG A 240 10.38 -32.57 0.40
N ARG A 241 11.49 -32.27 -0.29
CA ARG A 241 12.13 -33.20 -1.23
C ARG A 241 12.72 -34.41 -0.51
N ALA A 242 13.42 -34.20 0.61
CA ALA A 242 13.94 -35.29 1.43
C ALA A 242 12.81 -36.22 1.92
N LEU A 243 11.69 -35.69 2.40
CA LEU A 243 10.53 -36.50 2.80
C LEU A 243 9.98 -37.33 1.63
N CYS A 244 9.81 -36.71 0.45
CA CYS A 244 9.36 -37.41 -0.76
C CYS A 244 10.31 -38.55 -1.18
N GLU A 245 11.63 -38.36 -1.04
CA GLU A 245 12.63 -39.42 -1.26
C GLU A 245 12.51 -40.56 -0.25
N ARG A 246 12.30 -40.26 1.05
CA ARG A 246 12.13 -41.28 2.11
C ARG A 246 10.80 -42.01 2.03
N GLN A 247 9.74 -41.36 1.56
CA GLN A 247 8.46 -42.00 1.30
C GLN A 247 8.59 -43.03 0.17
N LYS A 248 9.30 -42.71 -0.92
CA LYS A 248 9.58 -43.67 -2.01
C LYS A 248 10.47 -44.84 -1.57
N ASP A 249 11.50 -44.61 -0.74
CA ASP A 249 12.31 -45.68 -0.13
C ASP A 249 11.42 -46.62 0.72
N LEU A 250 10.53 -46.05 1.53
CA LEU A 250 9.57 -46.82 2.33
C LEU A 250 8.56 -47.61 1.48
N GLU A 251 7.99 -47.01 0.43
CA GLU A 251 7.08 -47.68 -0.52
C GLU A 251 7.75 -48.89 -1.18
N VAL A 252 8.99 -48.72 -1.68
CA VAL A 252 9.78 -49.82 -2.28
C VAL A 252 10.10 -50.91 -1.25
N LYS A 253 10.46 -50.55 -0.01
CA LYS A 253 10.72 -51.53 1.06
C LYS A 253 9.46 -52.28 1.49
N SER A 254 8.31 -51.62 1.54
CA SER A 254 7.01 -52.25 1.82
C SER A 254 6.68 -53.30 0.75
N HIS A 255 6.74 -52.91 -0.53
CA HIS A 255 6.40 -53.82 -1.63
C HIS A 255 7.38 -55.01 -1.74
N LEU A 256 8.66 -54.80 -1.46
CA LEU A 256 9.62 -55.91 -1.37
C LEU A 256 9.27 -56.90 -0.24
N MET A 257 8.77 -56.42 0.90
CA MET A 257 8.33 -57.29 2.01
C MET A 257 7.05 -58.08 1.68
N GLU A 258 6.12 -57.50 0.90
CA GLU A 258 4.95 -58.21 0.35
C GLU A 258 5.37 -59.37 -0.58
N ILE A 259 6.39 -59.14 -1.43
CA ILE A 259 6.93 -60.17 -2.34
C ILE A 259 7.70 -61.26 -1.58
N LYS A 260 8.41 -60.90 -0.50
CA LYS A 260 9.24 -61.85 0.27
C LYS A 260 9.37 -61.47 1.73
N LEU A 261 8.73 -62.26 2.59
CA LEU A 261 8.89 -62.16 4.05
C LEU A 261 10.27 -62.68 4.49
N SER A 262 11.00 -61.86 5.24
CA SER A 262 12.29 -62.20 5.85
C SER A 262 12.63 -61.19 6.96
N SER A 263 13.23 -61.64 8.07
CA SER A 263 13.62 -60.77 9.21
C SER A 263 14.44 -59.56 8.78
N LYS A 264 15.40 -59.75 7.86
CA LYS A 264 16.24 -58.66 7.32
C LYS A 264 15.42 -57.60 6.56
N MET A 265 14.34 -58.01 5.90
CA MET A 265 13.48 -57.11 5.11
C MET A 265 12.49 -56.37 6.00
N GLU A 266 12.02 -57.00 7.07
CA GLU A 266 11.26 -56.36 8.15
C GLU A 266 12.10 -55.30 8.89
N GLU A 267 13.37 -55.59 9.20
CA GLU A 267 14.31 -54.62 9.77
C GLU A 267 14.55 -53.42 8.83
N ASP A 268 14.81 -53.68 7.55
CA ASP A 268 15.01 -52.64 6.53
C ASP A 268 13.76 -51.76 6.36
N MET A 269 12.56 -52.35 6.39
CA MET A 269 11.30 -51.61 6.34
C MET A 269 11.10 -50.74 7.59
N LYS A 270 11.30 -51.29 8.80
CA LYS A 270 11.24 -50.51 10.06
C LYS A 270 12.27 -49.36 10.06
N LYS A 271 13.43 -49.57 9.46
CA LYS A 271 14.49 -48.56 9.30
C LYS A 271 14.11 -47.46 8.29
N ALA A 272 13.50 -47.81 7.16
CA ALA A 272 12.94 -46.85 6.20
C ALA A 272 11.79 -46.05 6.82
N GLN A 273 10.91 -46.70 7.58
CA GLN A 273 9.78 -46.06 8.27
C GLN A 273 10.27 -44.98 9.24
N ARG A 274 11.23 -45.31 10.13
CA ARG A 274 11.85 -44.34 11.05
C ARG A 274 12.50 -43.15 10.32
N LYS A 275 13.20 -43.41 9.20
CA LYS A 275 13.81 -42.37 8.35
C LYS A 275 12.79 -41.47 7.64
N SER A 276 11.58 -41.99 7.38
CA SER A 276 10.47 -41.25 6.77
C SER A 276 9.76 -40.39 7.81
N THR A 277 9.50 -40.94 9.01
CA THR A 277 8.98 -40.19 10.18
C THR A 277 9.88 -39.01 10.51
N GLN A 278 11.19 -39.23 10.72
CA GLN A 278 12.16 -38.16 11.00
C GLN A 278 12.17 -37.07 9.92
N ALA A 279 12.06 -37.43 8.64
CA ALA A 279 12.01 -36.45 7.55
C ALA A 279 10.68 -35.65 7.53
N GLY A 280 9.62 -36.18 8.14
CA GLY A 280 8.38 -35.48 8.42
C GLY A 280 8.56 -34.48 9.57
N ASP A 281 9.17 -34.91 10.68
CA ASP A 281 9.47 -34.06 11.83
C ASP A 281 10.41 -32.91 11.45
N ASP A 282 11.45 -33.19 10.65
CA ASP A 282 12.37 -32.22 10.06
C ASP A 282 11.63 -31.18 9.20
N LEU A 283 10.62 -31.62 8.42
CA LEU A 283 9.79 -30.74 7.59
C LEU A 283 8.85 -29.86 8.43
N VAL A 284 8.21 -30.41 9.46
CA VAL A 284 7.38 -29.63 10.40
C VAL A 284 8.22 -28.53 11.04
N HIS A 285 9.39 -28.87 11.57
CA HIS A 285 10.32 -27.90 12.16
C HIS A 285 10.77 -26.81 11.16
N CYS A 286 11.06 -27.17 9.90
CA CYS A 286 11.37 -26.18 8.87
C CYS A 286 10.19 -25.25 8.56
N VAL A 287 8.96 -25.77 8.54
CA VAL A 287 7.73 -24.99 8.31
C VAL A 287 7.45 -24.05 9.48
N ASP A 288 7.65 -24.47 10.72
CA ASP A 288 7.49 -23.60 11.90
C ASP A 288 8.47 -22.42 11.86
N LEU A 289 9.74 -22.67 11.54
CA LEU A 289 10.75 -21.61 11.39
C LEU A 289 10.50 -20.69 10.19
N TYR A 290 9.86 -21.20 9.13
CA TYR A 290 9.37 -20.37 8.02
C TYR A 290 8.21 -19.49 8.47
N ASN A 291 7.18 -20.05 9.11
CA ASN A 291 6.02 -19.32 9.60
C ASN A 291 6.41 -18.21 10.59
N GLN A 292 7.26 -18.52 11.58
CA GLN A 292 7.80 -17.52 12.52
C GLN A 292 8.54 -16.38 11.80
N SER A 293 9.31 -16.69 10.76
CA SER A 293 10.04 -15.69 9.97
C SER A 293 9.10 -14.86 9.09
N GLN A 294 8.02 -15.44 8.58
CA GLN A 294 6.98 -14.73 7.83
C GLN A 294 6.19 -13.79 8.75
N SER A 295 5.74 -14.27 9.92
CA SER A 295 5.05 -13.44 10.91
C SER A 295 5.92 -12.27 11.36
N LYS A 296 7.22 -12.50 11.64
CA LYS A 296 8.14 -11.41 12.01
C LYS A 296 8.32 -10.37 10.89
N TRP A 297 8.38 -10.80 9.62
CA TRP A 297 8.41 -9.88 8.49
C TRP A 297 7.08 -9.10 8.33
N PHE A 298 5.95 -9.79 8.49
CA PHE A 298 4.61 -9.20 8.41
C PHE A 298 4.41 -8.12 9.49
N GLU A 299 4.66 -8.41 10.76
CA GLU A 299 4.50 -7.45 11.86
C GLU A 299 5.39 -6.21 11.70
N GLU A 300 6.63 -6.37 11.22
CA GLU A 300 7.53 -5.24 10.96
C GLU A 300 7.02 -4.37 9.79
N VAL A 301 6.44 -4.97 8.74
CA VAL A 301 5.85 -4.24 7.61
C VAL A 301 4.52 -3.59 7.98
N VAL A 302 3.64 -4.25 8.74
CA VAL A 302 2.42 -3.64 9.32
C VAL A 302 2.80 -2.46 10.19
N THR A 303 3.71 -2.65 11.14
CA THR A 303 4.17 -1.60 12.05
C THR A 303 4.81 -0.45 11.27
N SER A 304 5.69 -0.71 10.31
CA SER A 304 6.36 0.35 9.55
C SER A 304 5.44 1.11 8.58
N SER A 305 4.40 0.45 8.05
CA SER A 305 3.40 1.09 7.19
C SER A 305 2.34 1.88 7.98
N LEU A 306 2.07 1.53 9.24
CA LEU A 306 1.21 2.29 10.16
C LEU A 306 1.95 3.40 10.91
N VAL A 307 3.17 3.12 11.42
CA VAL A 307 4.07 4.09 12.10
C VAL A 307 4.77 5.02 11.08
N SER A 308 4.48 4.86 9.79
CA SER A 308 4.59 5.92 8.80
C SER A 308 3.65 7.09 9.16
N LYS A 309 4.06 7.91 10.13
CA LYS A 309 3.53 9.25 10.41
C LYS A 309 3.57 10.06 9.10
N LEU A 310 2.42 10.11 8.44
CA LEU A 310 2.19 10.65 7.09
C LEU A 310 1.30 11.90 7.08
N LEU A 311 1.03 12.41 8.29
CA LEU A 311 0.62 13.76 8.61
C LEU A 311 1.67 14.27 9.63
#